data_AF-A0A7K2WVT6-F1
#
_entry.id   AF-A0A7K2WVT6-F1
#
_cell.length_a   1.000
_cell.length_b   1.000
_cell.length_c   1.000
_cell.angle_alpha   90.00
_cell.angle_beta   90.00
_cell.angle_gamma   90.00
#
_symmetry.space_group_name_H-M   'P 1'
#
loop_
_entity.id
_entity.type
_entity.pdbx_description
1 polymer ?
#
loop_
_entity_poly.entity_id
_entity_poly.type
_entity_poly.pdbx_seq_one_letter_code
_entity_poly.pdbx_strand_id
1 'polypeptide(L)'
;ALWDVTQAGDDEPLTMAERPVLQEVLRARDPYTKLRLYAGFVRGVHERLAPLFTLLTSAGGEVAELLAGTEEERLTGITAFVGHLATVDLLPAGADRAYLVDACWVLTGPDLFQRFTVARGWDAETYETWLADTLSATLLPGDGRA
;
A
#
# COMPACT_ATOMS: atom_id res chain seq x y z
N ALA A 1 15.61 11.88 4.95
CA ALA A 1 16.12 12.89 3.97
C ALA A 1 16.16 12.36 2.53
N LEU A 2 16.97 11.34 2.17
CA LEU A 2 16.91 10.74 0.81
C LEU A 2 15.81 9.68 0.68
N TRP A 3 15.64 8.84 1.71
CA TRP A 3 14.61 7.81 1.75
C TRP A 3 13.21 8.40 1.62
N ASP A 4 12.87 9.36 2.48
CA ASP A 4 11.55 10.01 2.49
C ASP A 4 11.25 10.71 1.16
N VAL A 5 12.23 11.40 0.56
CA VAL A 5 12.09 12.03 -0.77
C VAL A 5 11.87 10.98 -1.86
N THR A 6 12.56 9.84 -1.80
CA THR A 6 12.37 8.76 -2.76
C THR A 6 11.00 8.11 -2.60
N GLN A 7 10.57 7.86 -1.36
CA GLN A 7 9.25 7.34 -1.03
C GLN A 7 8.15 8.29 -1.52
N ALA A 8 8.31 9.59 -1.26
CA ALA A 8 7.43 10.66 -1.68
C ALA A 8 7.34 10.84 -3.19
N GLY A 9 8.48 10.77 -3.87
CA GLY A 9 8.67 11.19 -5.27
C GLY A 9 9.06 12.66 -5.45
N ASP A 10 9.14 13.43 -4.37
CA ASP A 10 9.52 14.85 -4.33
C ASP A 10 9.97 15.25 -2.91
N ASP A 11 10.41 16.51 -2.74
CA ASP A 11 10.81 17.12 -1.48
C ASP A 11 9.76 18.10 -0.90
N GLU A 12 8.51 18.01 -1.36
CA GLU A 12 7.44 18.86 -0.85
C GLU A 12 7.16 18.54 0.63
N PRO A 13 6.87 19.56 1.47
CA PRO A 13 6.61 19.38 2.90
C PRO A 13 5.18 18.87 3.16
N LEU A 14 4.73 17.89 2.36
CA LEU A 14 3.45 17.20 2.48
C LEU A 14 3.65 15.82 3.11
N THR A 15 2.81 15.49 4.08
CA THR A 15 2.69 14.11 4.57
C THR A 15 2.17 13.20 3.44
N MET A 16 2.39 11.88 3.54
CA MET A 16 1.82 10.93 2.56
C MET A 16 0.30 11.11 2.41
N ALA A 17 -0.40 11.37 3.53
CA ALA A 17 -1.84 11.59 3.57
C ALA A 17 -2.30 12.80 2.75
N GLU A 18 -1.50 13.86 2.66
CA GLU A 18 -1.84 15.10 1.97
C GLU A 18 -1.54 15.06 0.47
N ARG A 19 -0.79 14.06 0.01
CA ARG A 19 -0.35 13.99 -1.39
C ARG A 19 -1.52 13.84 -2.35
N PRO A 20 -1.49 14.52 -3.52
CA PRO A 20 -2.60 14.51 -4.48
C PRO A 20 -3.10 13.12 -4.85
N VAL A 21 -2.18 12.17 -5.07
CA VAL A 21 -2.52 10.78 -5.42
C VAL A 21 -3.34 10.09 -4.32
N LEU A 22 -2.92 10.19 -3.05
CA LEU A 22 -3.66 9.58 -1.95
C LEU A 22 -4.96 10.35 -1.65
N GLN A 23 -4.98 11.66 -1.85
CA GLN A 23 -6.21 12.46 -1.77
C GLN A 23 -7.24 12.05 -2.85
N GLU A 24 -6.80 11.70 -4.05
CA GLU A 24 -7.67 11.16 -5.09
C GLU A 24 -8.29 9.82 -4.67
N VAL A 25 -7.48 8.92 -4.11
CA VAL A 25 -7.94 7.66 -3.50
C VAL A 25 -9.05 7.93 -2.48
N LEU A 26 -8.78 8.82 -1.52
CA LEU A 26 -9.73 9.10 -0.43
C LEU A 26 -11.05 9.69 -0.94
N ARG A 27 -11.02 10.50 -2.01
CA ARG A 27 -12.21 11.12 -2.62
C ARG A 27 -13.01 10.20 -3.54
N ALA A 28 -12.40 9.15 -4.09
CA ALA A 28 -13.11 8.20 -4.96
C ALA A 28 -14.32 7.58 -4.22
N ARG A 29 -15.51 7.61 -4.85
CA ARG A 29 -16.75 7.10 -4.25
C ARG A 29 -17.00 5.64 -4.56
N ASP A 30 -16.70 5.22 -5.78
CA ASP A 30 -16.79 3.83 -6.19
C ASP A 30 -15.70 3.00 -5.49
N PRO A 31 -16.06 1.93 -4.76
CA PRO A 31 -15.11 1.18 -3.93
C PRO A 31 -14.02 0.50 -4.76
N TYR A 32 -14.37 -0.06 -5.91
CA TYR A 32 -13.42 -0.73 -6.80
C TYR A 32 -12.43 0.27 -7.42
N THR A 33 -12.93 1.44 -7.84
CA THR A 33 -12.10 2.55 -8.32
C THR A 33 -11.17 3.05 -7.22
N LYS A 34 -11.65 3.18 -5.98
CA LYS A 34 -10.83 3.57 -4.82
C LYS A 34 -9.68 2.58 -4.62
N LEU A 35 -9.95 1.28 -4.64
CA LEU A 35 -8.92 0.25 -4.43
C LEU A 35 -7.95 0.14 -5.60
N ARG A 36 -8.39 0.37 -6.84
CA ARG A 36 -7.48 0.49 -7.99
C ARG A 36 -6.54 1.69 -7.86
N LEU A 37 -7.06 2.87 -7.50
CA LEU A 37 -6.23 4.05 -7.26
C LEU A 37 -5.24 3.82 -6.11
N TYR A 38 -5.67 3.12 -5.05
CA TYR A 38 -4.81 2.78 -3.93
C TYR A 38 -3.71 1.79 -4.32
N ALA A 39 -4.02 0.78 -5.14
CA ALA A 39 -3.04 -0.14 -5.69
C ALA A 39 -2.01 0.59 -6.56
N GLY A 40 -2.45 1.56 -7.38
CA GLY A 40 -1.55 2.40 -8.17
C GLY A 40 -0.65 3.30 -7.31
N PHE A 41 -1.17 3.85 -6.21
CA PHE A 41 -0.37 4.56 -5.22
C PHE A 41 0.73 3.66 -4.63
N VAL A 42 0.36 2.45 -4.17
CA VAL A 42 1.28 1.47 -3.58
C VAL A 42 2.36 1.05 -4.59
N ARG A 43 1.97 0.71 -5.83
CA ARG A 43 2.91 0.40 -6.91
C ARG A 43 3.91 1.55 -7.11
N GLY A 44 3.41 2.78 -7.23
CA GLY A 44 4.25 3.95 -7.47
C GLY A 44 5.29 4.17 -6.36
N VAL A 45 4.91 3.99 -5.09
CA VAL A 45 5.86 4.05 -3.96
C VAL A 45 6.93 2.96 -4.10
N HIS A 46 6.52 1.72 -4.37
CA HIS A 46 7.46 0.59 -4.46
C HIS A 46 8.38 0.66 -5.66
N GLU A 47 7.94 1.17 -6.81
CA GLU A 47 8.81 1.41 -7.97
C GLU A 47 9.94 2.39 -7.65
N ARG A 48 9.62 3.48 -6.91
CA ARG A 48 10.63 4.45 -6.50
C ARG A 48 11.60 3.86 -5.48
N LEU A 49 11.11 3.03 -4.58
CA LEU A 49 11.94 2.41 -3.54
C LEU A 49 12.71 1.18 -4.03
N ALA A 50 12.31 0.51 -5.11
CA ALA A 50 12.91 -0.73 -5.58
C ALA A 50 14.44 -0.68 -5.79
N PRO A 51 15.01 0.40 -6.38
CA PRO A 51 16.47 0.54 -6.49
C PRO A 51 17.16 0.61 -5.12
N LEU A 52 16.53 1.25 -4.14
CA LEU A 52 17.06 1.39 -2.78
C LEU A 52 16.88 0.10 -1.97
N PHE A 53 15.73 -0.58 -2.06
CA PHE A 53 15.46 -1.84 -1.35
C PHE A 53 16.49 -2.93 -1.67
N THR A 54 16.91 -3.03 -2.93
CA THR A 54 17.93 -4.00 -3.35
C THR A 54 19.29 -3.73 -2.68
N LEU A 55 19.64 -2.45 -2.49
CA LEU A 55 20.87 -2.05 -1.80
C LEU A 55 20.74 -2.27 -0.29
N LEU A 56 19.59 -1.92 0.29
CA LEU A 56 19.34 -1.93 1.73
C LEU A 56 19.21 -3.35 2.30
N THR A 57 18.60 -4.29 1.58
CA THR A 57 18.51 -5.70 2.00
C THR A 57 19.86 -6.42 2.05
N SER A 58 20.92 -5.80 1.51
CA SER A 58 22.30 -6.28 1.60
C SER A 58 23.13 -5.58 2.69
N ALA A 59 22.57 -4.55 3.35
CA ALA A 59 23.27 -3.71 4.31
C ALA A 59 22.98 -4.16 5.77
N GLY A 60 23.95 -3.94 6.66
CA GLY A 60 23.92 -4.39 8.07
C GLY A 60 22.94 -3.64 8.98
N GLY A 61 23.15 -3.75 10.31
CA GLY A 61 22.17 -3.39 11.35
C GLY A 61 21.53 -2.00 11.30
N GLU A 62 22.24 -0.92 10.96
CA GLU A 62 21.66 0.45 10.90
C GLU A 62 20.56 0.59 9.83
N VAL A 63 20.64 -0.20 8.75
CA VAL A 63 19.61 -0.20 7.71
C VAL A 63 18.35 -0.93 8.18
N ALA A 64 18.48 -1.90 9.08
CA ALA A 64 17.34 -2.59 9.66
C ALA A 64 16.49 -1.66 10.55
N GLU A 65 17.12 -0.74 11.29
CA GLU A 65 16.40 0.25 12.12
C GLU A 65 15.61 1.26 11.28
N LEU A 66 16.19 1.77 10.19
CA LEU A 66 15.49 2.65 9.25
C LEU A 66 14.27 1.96 8.61
N LEU A 67 14.45 0.70 8.20
CA LEU A 67 13.36 -0.10 7.63
C LEU A 67 12.27 -0.38 8.66
N ALA A 68 12.62 -0.63 9.93
CA ALA A 68 11.66 -0.83 11.00
C ALA A 68 10.81 0.43 11.27
N GLY A 69 11.45 1.61 11.36
CA GLY A 69 10.71 2.88 11.53
C GLY A 69 9.76 3.18 10.37
N THR A 70 10.21 2.90 9.13
CA THR A 70 9.35 3.04 7.94
C THR A 70 8.14 2.11 8.00
N GLU A 71 8.29 0.94 8.61
CA GLU A 71 7.22 -0.05 8.69
C GLU A 71 6.14 0.30 9.72
N GLU A 72 6.52 0.95 10.83
CA GLU A 72 5.56 1.51 11.81
C GLU A 72 4.72 2.64 11.19
N GLU A 73 5.36 3.53 10.42
CA GLU A 73 4.68 4.59 9.67
C GLU A 73 3.73 4.01 8.61
N ARG A 74 4.16 2.95 7.91
CA ARG A 74 3.34 2.24 6.93
C ARG A 74 2.11 1.61 7.60
N LEU A 75 2.30 0.92 8.73
CA LEU A 75 1.20 0.35 9.51
C LEU A 75 0.21 1.43 9.98
N THR A 76 0.72 2.59 10.41
CA THR A 76 -0.11 3.74 10.79
C THR A 76 -0.94 4.24 9.61
N GLY A 77 -0.32 4.42 8.43
CA GLY A 77 -1.01 4.85 7.22
C GLY A 77 -2.08 3.85 6.75
N ILE A 78 -1.79 2.55 6.85
CA ILE A 78 -2.74 1.48 6.47
C ILE A 78 -3.89 1.39 7.47
N THR A 79 -3.61 1.55 8.76
CA THR A 79 -4.64 1.65 9.79
C THR A 79 -5.58 2.82 9.50
N ALA A 80 -5.04 3.97 9.11
CA ALA A 80 -5.83 5.13 8.71
C ALA A 80 -6.66 4.86 7.44
N PHE A 81 -6.10 4.17 6.44
CA PHE A 81 -6.82 3.83 5.21
C PHE A 81 -7.98 2.85 5.43
N VAL A 82 -7.76 1.75 6.15
CA VAL A 82 -8.83 0.82 6.54
C VAL A 82 -9.83 1.52 7.47
N GLY A 83 -9.33 2.42 8.32
CA GLY A 83 -10.12 3.37 9.10
C GLY A 83 -11.11 4.14 8.23
N HIS A 84 -10.61 4.80 7.18
CA HIS A 84 -11.39 5.54 6.19
C HIS A 84 -12.45 4.65 5.53
N LEU A 85 -12.10 3.46 5.03
CA LEU A 85 -13.05 2.53 4.41
C LEU A 85 -14.25 2.21 5.33
N ALA A 86 -14.00 2.04 6.62
CA ALA A 86 -15.07 1.83 7.59
C ALA A 86 -15.97 3.06 7.76
N THR A 87 -15.40 4.27 7.78
CA THR A 87 -16.17 5.52 7.94
C THR A 87 -17.08 5.84 6.76
N VAL A 88 -16.80 5.27 5.59
CA VAL A 88 -17.61 5.40 4.38
C VAL A 88 -18.39 4.12 4.05
N ASP A 89 -18.60 3.24 5.03
CA ASP A 89 -19.40 2.02 4.95
C ASP A 89 -19.00 1.06 3.81
N LEU A 90 -17.70 0.98 3.49
CA LEU A 90 -17.18 0.11 2.45
C LEU A 90 -16.69 -1.26 2.94
N LEU A 91 -16.63 -1.49 4.26
CA LEU A 91 -16.19 -2.77 4.83
C LEU A 91 -17.38 -3.72 5.08
N PRO A 92 -17.16 -5.05 5.12
CA PRO A 92 -18.20 -6.01 5.50
C PRO A 92 -18.79 -5.71 6.88
N ALA A 93 -20.10 -5.95 7.04
CA ALA A 93 -20.76 -5.82 8.33
C ALA A 93 -20.15 -6.78 9.35
N GLY A 94 -19.75 -6.26 10.52
CA GLY A 94 -19.10 -7.04 11.57
C GLY A 94 -17.66 -7.45 11.26
N ALA A 95 -17.02 -6.86 10.27
CA ALA A 95 -15.62 -7.14 9.94
C ALA A 95 -14.69 -6.90 11.14
N ASP A 96 -13.74 -7.84 11.34
CA ASP A 96 -12.63 -7.65 12.24
C ASP A 96 -11.64 -6.64 11.61
N ARG A 97 -11.64 -5.42 12.14
CA ARG A 97 -10.81 -4.33 11.62
C ARG A 97 -9.32 -4.59 11.81
N ALA A 98 -8.91 -5.26 12.88
CA ALA A 98 -7.50 -5.56 13.12
C ALA A 98 -7.00 -6.56 12.05
N TYR A 99 -7.80 -7.61 11.80
CA TYR A 99 -7.51 -8.56 10.73
C TYR A 99 -7.41 -7.88 9.35
N LEU A 100 -8.31 -6.97 9.01
CA LEU A 100 -8.27 -6.28 7.72
C LEU A 100 -7.07 -5.32 7.59
N VAL A 101 -6.65 -4.70 8.69
CA VAL A 101 -5.40 -3.91 8.72
C VAL A 101 -4.20 -4.81 8.45
N ASP A 102 -4.08 -5.93 9.16
CA ASP A 102 -2.97 -6.87 8.98
C ASP A 102 -2.93 -7.43 7.54
N ALA A 103 -4.09 -7.81 7.00
CA ALA A 103 -4.21 -8.31 5.64
C ALA A 103 -3.79 -7.25 4.61
N CYS A 104 -4.30 -6.01 4.75
CA CYS A 104 -3.92 -4.89 3.88
C CYS A 104 -2.42 -4.57 4.00
N TRP A 105 -1.88 -4.62 5.21
CA TRP A 105 -0.47 -4.41 5.50
C TRP A 105 0.42 -5.44 4.80
N VAL A 106 0.09 -6.73 4.85
CA VAL A 106 0.83 -7.76 4.10
C VAL A 106 0.70 -7.55 2.58
N LEU A 107 -0.52 -7.33 2.08
CA LEU A 107 -0.79 -7.22 0.64
C LEU A 107 -0.09 -6.02 -0.02
N THR A 108 0.09 -4.94 0.73
CA THR A 108 0.75 -3.71 0.23
C THR A 108 2.24 -3.65 0.62
N GLY A 109 2.80 -4.74 1.11
CA GLY A 109 4.21 -4.83 1.50
C GLY A 109 5.18 -4.74 0.30
N PRO A 110 6.36 -4.14 0.49
CA PRO A 110 7.38 -4.03 -0.57
C PRO A 110 7.95 -5.39 -0.99
N ASP A 111 7.99 -6.37 -0.08
CA ASP A 111 8.45 -7.73 -0.38
C ASP A 111 7.55 -8.43 -1.39
N LEU A 112 6.24 -8.17 -1.34
CA LEU A 112 5.27 -8.76 -2.25
C LEU A 112 5.45 -8.20 -3.66
N PHE A 113 5.64 -6.88 -3.78
CA PHE A 113 6.00 -6.23 -5.04
C PHE A 113 7.27 -6.84 -5.64
N GLN A 114 8.33 -7.00 -4.84
CA GLN A 114 9.59 -7.59 -5.29
C GLN A 114 9.42 -9.05 -5.74
N ARG A 115 8.68 -9.86 -4.99
CA ARG A 115 8.41 -11.27 -5.36
C ARG A 115 7.70 -11.37 -6.71
N PHE A 116 6.69 -10.54 -6.97
CA PHE A 116 5.97 -10.58 -8.25
C PHE A 116 6.80 -10.02 -9.40
N THR A 117 7.40 -8.85 -9.23
CA THR A 117 8.09 -8.17 -10.35
C THR A 117 9.46 -8.75 -10.64
N VAL A 118 10.24 -9.11 -9.62
CA VAL A 118 11.60 -9.63 -9.80
C VAL A 118 11.60 -11.15 -9.91
N ALA A 119 11.00 -11.87 -8.96
CA ALA A 119 11.09 -13.34 -8.93
C ALA A 119 10.12 -14.03 -9.90
N ARG A 120 8.98 -13.40 -10.20
CA ARG A 120 7.98 -13.93 -11.17
C ARG A 120 7.93 -13.17 -12.49
N GLY A 121 8.66 -12.06 -12.61
CA GLY A 121 8.82 -11.32 -13.86
C GLY A 121 7.56 -10.58 -14.31
N TRP A 122 6.63 -10.27 -13.40
CA TRP A 122 5.46 -9.47 -13.74
C TRP A 122 5.86 -8.03 -14.04
N ASP A 123 5.22 -7.43 -15.04
CA ASP A 123 5.26 -5.98 -15.16
C ASP A 123 4.43 -5.32 -14.04
N ALA A 124 4.64 -4.02 -13.87
CA ALA A 124 4.08 -3.28 -12.76
C ALA A 124 2.55 -3.10 -12.90
N GLU A 125 2.03 -3.06 -14.13
CA GLU A 125 0.58 -2.96 -14.42
C GLU A 125 -0.15 -4.26 -14.05
N THR A 126 0.46 -5.42 -14.34
CA THR A 126 -0.05 -6.72 -13.94
C THR A 126 -0.09 -6.84 -12.41
N TYR A 127 0.96 -6.39 -11.71
CA TYR A 127 0.97 -6.33 -10.25
C TYR A 127 -0.11 -5.40 -9.70
N GLU A 128 -0.28 -4.20 -10.26
CA GLU A 128 -1.30 -3.24 -9.83
C GLU A 128 -2.71 -3.82 -9.96
N THR A 129 -3.01 -4.44 -11.10
CA THR A 129 -4.32 -5.06 -11.34
C THR A 129 -4.58 -6.18 -10.34
N TRP A 130 -3.61 -7.08 -10.17
CA TRP A 130 -3.71 -8.17 -9.19
C TRP A 130 -3.89 -7.66 -7.76
N LEU A 131 -3.15 -6.62 -7.38
CA LEU A 131 -3.25 -6.03 -6.05
C LEU A 131 -4.63 -5.40 -5.83
N ALA A 132 -5.14 -4.65 -6.81
CA ALA A 132 -6.47 -4.04 -6.74
C ALA A 132 -7.57 -5.10 -6.56
N ASP A 133 -7.52 -6.18 -7.34
CA ASP A 133 -8.48 -7.29 -7.27
C ASP A 133 -8.39 -8.00 -5.91
N THR A 134 -7.17 -8.28 -5.44
CA THR A 134 -6.93 -8.98 -4.17
C THR A 134 -7.37 -8.13 -2.97
N LEU A 135 -7.08 -6.83 -2.98
CA LEU A 135 -7.57 -5.90 -1.96
C LEU A 135 -9.09 -5.81 -1.99
N SER A 136 -9.70 -5.79 -3.17
CA SER A 136 -11.17 -5.74 -3.30
C SER A 136 -11.82 -6.97 -2.70
N ALA A 137 -11.33 -8.16 -3.05
CA ALA A 137 -11.81 -9.42 -2.50
C ALA A 137 -11.59 -9.55 -0.97
N THR A 138 -10.55 -8.91 -0.44
CA THR A 138 -10.20 -8.98 0.99
C THR A 138 -10.95 -7.96 1.84
N LEU A 139 -11.12 -6.73 1.33
CA LEU A 139 -11.57 -5.59 2.12
C LEU A 139 -13.04 -5.23 1.91
N LEU A 140 -13.64 -5.59 0.78
CA LEU A 140 -15.02 -5.27 0.47
C LEU A 140 -15.95 -6.43 0.84
N PRO A 141 -17.26 -6.16 1.03
CA PRO A 141 -18.25 -7.22 1.11
C PRO A 141 -18.17 -8.11 -0.13
N GLY A 142 -18.06 -9.42 0.06
CA GLY A 142 -18.12 -10.35 -1.07
C GLY A 142 -19.48 -10.24 -1.76
N ASP A 143 -19.50 -10.32 -3.10
CA ASP A 143 -20.71 -10.21 -3.92
C ASP A 143 -21.71 -11.39 -3.74
N GLY A 144 -21.59 -12.18 -2.66
CA GLY A 144 -22.44 -13.35 -2.42
C GLY A 144 -22.21 -14.50 -3.39
N ARG A 145 -21.08 -14.54 -4.11
CA ARG A 145 -20.67 -15.69 -4.91
C ARG A 145 -19.67 -16.55 -4.12
N ALA A 146 -20.25 -17.46 -3.34
CA ALA A 146 -19.63 -18.75 -3.02
C ALA A 146 -19.94 -19.75 -4.14
#